data_AF-A0A9E4ZN47-F1
#
_entry.id   AF-A0A9E4ZN47-F1
#
_cell.length_a   1.000
_cell.length_b   1.000
_cell.length_c   1.000
_cell.angle_alpha   90.00
_cell.angle_beta   90.00
_cell.angle_gamma   90.00
#
_symmetry.space_group_name_H-M   'P 1'
#
loop_
_entity.id
_entity.type
_entity.pdbx_description
1 polymer ?
#
loop_
_entity_poly.entity_id
_entity_poly.type
_entity_poly.pdbx_seq_one_letter_code
_entity_poly.pdbx_strand_id
1 'polypeptide(L)'
;MMPSPYPLEVDLGMRYYASVAPGIGGRLRASPADFVVEELPLPISDPDGPYLICRLTKTNWELQRAVKEIAKRLGISHRRIAWAGTKDKNAVTTQFISIYDVPPEAVEQVHLADITLEVVGRSQHSLALGSLAGNRFDIVIRDCIEEGLAERVQAATEVASAGIPNYYGLQRFGVVRPVTHLVGERILKGDYEGAVTTYIGRAYPREPEEVQRARTHFAETCDARAALADLPVRMTYERAMANHLVANPGDYAGALRALPPKLLSLLVSAYQSYLFNRALSSRIDAGMSLTEPEVGDRLLFSGGREDVVSARNRQAALVQARRGRCRIALFIPGSGPVASHGPMDEIMQGLLIESGIDAGDFERASRFVKTAFAGVSRPISLSADVEADVSGADVRLKFTLPPGHYATTVCREYMKADPYVMI
;
A
#
# COMPACT_ATOMS: atom_id res chain seq x y z
N MET A 1 7.46 -23.07 0.72
CA MET A 1 7.60 -21.63 1.01
C MET A 1 8.56 -21.47 2.18
N MET A 2 9.32 -20.37 2.22
CA MET A 2 10.28 -20.08 3.29
C MET A 2 9.62 -19.17 4.34
N PRO A 3 9.70 -19.48 5.65
CA PRO A 3 9.26 -18.56 6.70
C PRO A 3 10.11 -17.29 6.73
N SER A 4 9.50 -16.16 7.09
CA SER A 4 10.24 -14.92 7.30
C SER A 4 11.07 -14.96 8.59
N PRO A 5 12.37 -14.62 8.54
CA PRO A 5 13.20 -14.53 9.74
C PRO A 5 13.04 -13.20 10.48
N TYR A 6 12.22 -12.27 9.98
CA TYR A 6 12.10 -10.92 10.52
C TYR A 6 10.88 -10.79 11.43
N PRO A 7 11.06 -10.54 12.75
CA PRO A 7 9.94 -10.45 13.70
C PRO A 7 8.88 -9.44 13.26
N LEU A 8 9.29 -8.29 12.72
CA LEU A 8 8.36 -7.26 12.24
C LEU A 8 7.45 -7.77 11.10
N GLU A 9 7.95 -8.61 10.20
CA GLU A 9 7.10 -9.17 9.15
C GLU A 9 6.11 -10.18 9.72
N VAL A 10 6.57 -11.01 10.65
CA VAL A 10 5.74 -11.99 11.37
C VAL A 10 4.62 -11.28 12.14
N ASP A 11 4.95 -10.22 12.87
CA ASP A 11 4.01 -9.36 13.61
C ASP A 11 2.98 -8.69 12.70
N LEU A 12 3.34 -8.42 11.43
CA LEU A 12 2.45 -7.85 10.42
C LEU A 12 1.71 -8.92 9.59
N GLY A 13 1.84 -10.19 9.97
CA GLY A 13 1.21 -11.33 9.31
C GLY A 13 1.82 -11.72 7.97
N MET A 14 2.99 -11.19 7.59
CA MET A 14 3.72 -11.52 6.37
C MET A 14 4.69 -12.68 6.60
N ARG A 15 4.16 -13.86 6.97
CA ARG A 15 4.98 -14.96 7.52
C ARG A 15 5.84 -15.69 6.50
N TYR A 16 5.59 -15.55 5.21
CA TYR A 16 6.20 -16.40 4.19
C TYR A 16 6.77 -15.64 2.99
N TYR A 17 7.76 -16.26 2.36
CA TYR A 17 8.26 -16.01 1.01
C TYR A 17 7.91 -17.19 0.12
N ALA A 18 7.69 -16.93 -1.17
CA ALA A 18 7.31 -17.97 -2.11
C ALA A 18 8.47 -18.94 -2.39
N SER A 19 9.65 -18.39 -2.69
CA SER A 19 10.87 -19.10 -3.00
C SER A 19 11.59 -19.56 -1.72
N VAL A 20 12.29 -20.69 -1.83
CA VAL A 20 13.11 -21.26 -0.74
C VAL A 20 14.58 -20.86 -0.83
N ALA A 21 14.97 -20.18 -1.92
CA ALA A 21 16.32 -19.64 -2.06
C ALA A 21 16.56 -18.55 -0.99
N PRO A 22 17.79 -18.46 -0.44
CA PRO A 22 18.13 -17.35 0.46
C PRO A 22 17.88 -15.99 -0.21
N GLY A 23 17.75 -14.94 0.61
CA GLY A 23 17.64 -13.58 0.09
C GLY A 23 18.93 -13.07 -0.53
N ILE A 24 18.81 -12.09 -1.42
CA ILE A 24 19.98 -11.36 -1.94
C ILE A 24 20.43 -10.23 -1.02
N GLY A 25 19.68 -9.91 0.04
CA GLY A 25 19.96 -8.77 0.90
C GLY A 25 19.76 -7.44 0.17
N GLY A 26 20.72 -6.54 0.34
CA GLY A 26 20.74 -5.24 -0.32
C GLY A 26 19.77 -4.22 0.27
N ARG A 27 19.72 -3.05 -0.36
CA ARG A 27 18.86 -1.92 0.01
C ARG A 27 18.21 -1.28 -1.21
N LEU A 28 16.99 -0.78 -1.02
CA LEU A 28 16.28 0.01 -2.03
C LEU A 28 16.54 1.51 -1.84
N ARG A 29 16.35 2.26 -2.93
CA ARG A 29 16.32 3.74 -2.95
C ARG A 29 17.55 4.41 -2.32
N ALA A 30 18.74 3.86 -2.55
CA ALA A 30 20.00 4.52 -2.17
C ALA A 30 20.14 5.88 -2.86
N SER A 31 19.64 5.99 -4.09
CA SER A 31 19.36 7.22 -4.81
C SER A 31 17.96 7.18 -5.43
N PRO A 32 17.33 8.32 -5.76
CA PRO A 32 16.05 8.34 -6.48
C PRO A 32 16.09 7.59 -7.82
N ALA A 33 17.25 7.57 -8.49
CA ALA A 33 17.45 6.90 -9.78
C ALA A 33 17.44 5.36 -9.68
N ASP A 34 17.62 4.81 -8.48
CA ASP A 34 17.51 3.36 -8.24
C ASP A 34 16.05 2.88 -8.20
N PHE A 35 15.08 3.79 -8.24
CA PHE A 35 13.67 3.46 -8.20
C PHE A 35 12.92 4.26 -9.25
N VAL A 36 12.85 3.72 -10.47
CA VAL A 36 12.18 4.34 -11.60
C VAL A 36 10.78 3.73 -11.77
N VAL A 37 9.77 4.59 -11.86
CA VAL A 37 8.38 4.19 -12.08
C VAL A 37 7.79 4.95 -13.25
N GLU A 38 7.27 4.23 -14.23
CA GLU A 38 6.57 4.83 -15.36
C GLU A 38 5.12 4.34 -15.42
N GLU A 39 4.19 5.28 -15.39
CA GLU A 39 2.76 4.99 -15.57
C GLU A 39 2.47 4.56 -17.01
N LEU A 40 1.71 3.48 -17.15
CA LEU A 40 1.14 3.07 -18.43
C LEU A 40 -0.26 3.69 -18.55
N PRO A 41 -0.46 4.67 -19.44
CA PRO A 41 -1.75 5.35 -19.56
C PRO A 41 -2.77 4.44 -20.25
N LEU A 42 -4.05 4.74 -20.04
CA LEU A 42 -5.08 4.31 -20.98
C LEU A 42 -4.96 5.14 -22.28
N PRO A 43 -5.51 4.67 -23.42
CA PRO A 43 -5.45 5.43 -24.67
C PRO A 43 -5.94 6.87 -24.50
N ILE A 44 -5.14 7.83 -24.99
CA ILE A 44 -5.46 9.27 -25.00
C ILE A 44 -5.81 9.63 -26.45
N SER A 45 -7.04 10.08 -26.70
CA SER A 45 -7.49 10.26 -28.08
C SER A 45 -8.62 11.28 -28.24
N ASP A 46 -8.41 12.55 -27.87
CA ASP A 46 -9.35 13.61 -28.26
C ASP A 46 -8.61 14.94 -28.55
N PRO A 47 -8.22 15.22 -29.81
CA PRO A 47 -7.44 16.41 -30.14
C PRO A 47 -8.16 17.74 -29.86
N ASP A 48 -9.49 17.75 -29.86
CA ASP A 48 -10.30 18.95 -29.60
C ASP A 48 -10.66 19.12 -28.12
N GLY A 49 -10.16 18.24 -27.25
CA GLY A 49 -10.52 18.25 -25.84
C GLY A 49 -10.00 19.44 -25.05
N PRO A 50 -10.75 19.95 -24.05
CA PRO A 50 -10.34 21.10 -23.25
C PRO A 50 -9.26 20.72 -22.22
N TYR A 51 -9.01 19.43 -22.00
CA TYR A 51 -7.96 18.97 -21.09
C TYR A 51 -6.68 18.68 -21.87
N LEU A 52 -5.63 19.44 -21.57
CA LEU A 52 -4.30 19.17 -22.04
C LEU A 52 -3.70 18.02 -21.23
N ILE A 53 -3.29 16.95 -21.90
CA ILE A 53 -2.63 15.82 -21.23
C ILE A 53 -1.13 16.01 -21.34
N CYS A 54 -0.47 15.97 -20.18
CA CYS A 54 0.97 16.12 -20.07
C CYS A 54 1.59 14.91 -19.38
N ARG A 55 2.74 14.47 -19.89
CA ARG A 55 3.64 13.53 -19.23
C ARG A 55 4.51 14.33 -18.26
N LEU A 56 4.34 14.06 -16.97
CA LEU A 56 5.08 14.64 -15.86
C LEU A 56 6.14 13.65 -15.37
N THR A 57 7.41 13.98 -15.53
CA THR A 57 8.53 13.28 -14.90
C THR A 57 9.05 14.10 -13.73
N LYS A 58 9.23 13.47 -12.56
CA LYS A 58 9.73 14.12 -11.34
C LYS A 58 10.77 13.27 -10.63
N THR A 59 11.79 13.90 -10.05
CA THR A 59 12.84 13.23 -9.27
C THR A 59 12.82 13.74 -7.83
N ASN A 60 12.57 12.87 -6.85
CA ASN A 60 12.52 13.23 -5.42
C ASN A 60 11.43 14.27 -5.03
N TRP A 61 10.31 14.31 -5.76
CA TRP A 61 9.21 15.24 -5.51
C TRP A 61 7.94 14.56 -5.00
N GLU A 62 7.29 15.19 -4.03
CA GLU A 62 5.90 14.91 -3.66
C GLU A 62 4.95 15.46 -4.73
N LEU A 63 4.03 14.63 -5.23
CA LEU A 63 3.14 15.02 -6.34
C LEU A 63 2.31 16.28 -6.01
N GLN A 64 1.77 16.37 -4.80
CA GLN A 64 0.98 17.53 -4.37
C GLN A 64 1.79 18.83 -4.41
N ARG A 65 3.08 18.76 -4.09
CA ARG A 65 3.98 19.92 -4.13
C ARG A 65 4.30 20.29 -5.57
N ALA A 66 4.60 19.29 -6.41
CA ALA A 66 4.84 19.50 -7.84
C ALA A 66 3.64 20.16 -8.53
N VAL A 67 2.42 19.64 -8.31
CA VAL A 67 1.18 20.19 -8.86
C VAL A 67 0.96 21.65 -8.44
N LYS A 68 1.23 22.01 -7.18
CA LYS A 68 1.12 23.40 -6.72
C LYS A 68 2.12 24.33 -7.41
N GLU A 69 3.37 23.89 -7.57
CA GLU A 69 4.42 24.68 -8.22
C GLU A 69 4.21 24.83 -9.74
N ILE A 70 3.70 23.79 -10.40
CA ILE A 70 3.30 23.83 -11.81
C ILE A 70 2.13 24.81 -11.99
N ALA A 71 1.07 24.67 -11.17
CA ALA A 71 -0.09 25.55 -11.24
C ALA A 71 0.27 27.02 -11.01
N LYS A 72 1.20 27.29 -10.08
CA LYS A 72 1.72 28.64 -9.82
C LYS A 72 2.42 29.23 -11.04
N ARG A 73 3.27 28.46 -11.73
CA ARG A 73 3.97 28.91 -12.96
C ARG A 73 3.02 29.15 -14.13
N LEU A 74 1.97 28.33 -14.23
CA LEU A 74 0.92 28.47 -15.24
C LEU A 74 -0.11 29.57 -14.91
N GLY A 75 -0.06 30.18 -13.71
CA GLY A 75 -1.04 31.19 -13.31
C GLY A 75 -2.46 30.64 -13.09
N ILE A 76 -2.60 29.34 -12.80
CA ILE A 76 -3.89 28.66 -12.65
C ILE A 76 -4.11 28.12 -11.23
N SER A 77 -5.35 27.75 -10.93
CA SER A 77 -5.66 26.98 -9.72
C SER A 77 -5.13 25.55 -9.83
N HIS A 78 -4.47 25.04 -8.79
CA HIS A 78 -4.03 23.64 -8.70
C HIS A 78 -5.18 22.63 -8.82
N ARG A 79 -6.44 23.05 -8.59
CA ARG A 79 -7.64 22.22 -8.79
C ARG A 79 -7.93 21.89 -10.25
N ARG A 80 -7.32 22.62 -11.20
CA ARG A 80 -7.42 22.35 -12.65
C ARG A 80 -6.48 21.23 -13.11
N ILE A 81 -5.63 20.72 -12.22
CA ILE A 81 -4.68 19.65 -12.49
C ILE A 81 -5.17 18.37 -11.80
N ALA A 82 -5.34 17.30 -12.56
CA ALA A 82 -5.73 15.98 -12.07
C ALA A 82 -4.78 14.89 -12.59
N TRP A 83 -4.82 13.71 -11.98
CA TRP A 83 -3.91 12.59 -12.24
C TRP A 83 -4.58 11.25 -11.92
N ALA A 84 -4.03 10.15 -12.45
CA ALA A 84 -4.58 8.80 -12.28
C ALA A 84 -4.11 8.08 -11.01
N GLY A 85 -2.93 8.41 -10.49
CA GLY A 85 -2.42 7.87 -9.23
C GLY A 85 -1.28 8.67 -8.65
N THR A 86 -1.02 8.49 -7.37
CA THR A 86 0.19 9.03 -6.72
C THR A 86 1.34 8.05 -6.91
N LYS A 87 2.53 8.55 -7.23
CA LYS A 87 3.77 7.78 -7.22
C LYS A 87 4.66 8.23 -6.06
N ASP A 88 5.60 7.37 -5.67
CA ASP A 88 6.54 7.63 -4.59
C ASP A 88 7.31 8.94 -4.76
N LYS A 89 7.65 9.56 -3.63
CA LYS A 89 8.52 10.74 -3.59
C LYS A 89 9.96 10.35 -3.91
N ASN A 90 10.55 9.43 -3.16
CA ASN A 90 11.96 9.03 -3.27
C ASN A 90 12.17 8.08 -4.45
N ALA A 91 11.97 8.59 -5.66
CA ALA A 91 11.99 7.87 -6.92
C ALA A 91 12.12 8.86 -8.08
N VAL A 92 12.49 8.35 -9.26
CA VAL A 92 12.24 9.01 -10.55
C VAL A 92 10.90 8.48 -11.06
N THR A 93 9.89 9.33 -11.17
CA THR A 93 8.55 8.88 -11.54
C THR A 93 8.01 9.65 -12.73
N THR A 94 7.53 8.92 -13.73
CA THR A 94 6.84 9.46 -14.90
C THR A 94 5.36 9.08 -14.82
N GLN A 95 4.47 10.07 -14.85
CA GLN A 95 3.02 9.87 -14.78
C GLN A 95 2.28 10.88 -15.66
N PHE A 96 1.00 10.65 -15.92
CA PHE A 96 0.19 11.57 -16.70
C PHE A 96 -0.62 12.48 -15.79
N ILE A 97 -0.72 13.75 -16.20
CA ILE A 97 -1.60 14.74 -15.59
C ILE A 97 -2.50 15.36 -16.68
N SER A 98 -3.73 15.69 -16.32
CA SER A 98 -4.63 16.50 -17.15
C SER A 98 -4.71 17.91 -16.59
N ILE A 99 -4.54 18.91 -17.44
CA ILE A 99 -4.61 20.32 -17.11
C ILE A 99 -5.78 20.93 -17.90
N TYR A 100 -6.80 21.39 -17.20
CA TYR A 100 -7.97 22.00 -17.85
C TYR A 100 -7.63 23.36 -18.45
N ASP A 101 -7.98 23.58 -19.73
CA ASP A 101 -8.03 24.86 -20.43
C ASP A 101 -6.72 25.68 -20.32
N VAL A 102 -5.61 25.03 -20.69
CA VAL A 102 -4.27 25.64 -20.79
C VAL A 102 -3.72 25.40 -22.20
N PRO A 103 -3.15 26.42 -22.85
CA PRO A 103 -2.52 26.25 -24.16
C PRO A 103 -1.18 25.47 -24.03
N PRO A 104 -0.83 24.60 -25.00
CA PRO A 104 0.42 23.82 -24.97
C PRO A 104 1.68 24.66 -24.75
N GLU A 105 1.73 25.85 -25.33
CA GLU A 105 2.89 26.76 -25.28
C GLU A 105 3.17 27.27 -23.86
N ALA A 106 2.13 27.38 -23.01
CA ALA A 106 2.30 27.76 -21.61
C ALA A 106 3.00 26.65 -20.80
N VAL A 107 2.80 25.39 -21.18
CA VAL A 107 3.45 24.24 -20.52
C VAL A 107 4.94 24.20 -20.82
N GLU A 108 5.34 24.51 -22.04
CA GLU A 108 6.75 24.53 -22.46
C GLU A 108 7.59 25.56 -21.68
N GLN A 109 6.95 26.61 -21.16
CA GLN A 109 7.59 27.66 -20.34
C GLN A 109 7.76 27.27 -18.87
N VAL A 110 7.21 26.13 -18.44
CA VAL A 110 7.30 25.67 -17.05
C VAL A 110 8.66 25.04 -16.80
N HIS A 111 9.59 25.84 -16.26
CA HIS A 111 10.90 25.35 -15.82
C HIS A 111 10.95 25.16 -14.30
N LEU A 112 11.22 23.91 -13.91
CA LEU A 112 11.35 23.47 -12.52
C LEU A 112 12.54 22.52 -12.43
N ALA A 113 13.42 22.73 -11.45
CA ALA A 113 14.47 21.76 -11.17
C ALA A 113 13.85 20.39 -10.84
N ASP A 114 14.43 19.32 -11.38
CA ASP A 114 14.03 17.94 -11.16
C ASP A 114 12.60 17.58 -11.62
N ILE A 115 11.99 18.41 -12.47
CA ILE A 115 10.67 18.19 -13.06
C ILE A 115 10.73 18.47 -14.56
N THR A 116 10.24 17.53 -15.36
CA THR A 116 9.99 17.69 -16.79
C THR A 116 8.50 17.55 -17.06
N LEU A 117 7.96 18.42 -17.89
CA LEU A 117 6.56 18.40 -18.30
C LEU A 117 6.48 18.47 -19.81
N GLU A 118 5.85 17.46 -20.42
CA GLU A 118 5.77 17.31 -21.87
C GLU A 118 4.32 17.13 -22.30
N VAL A 119 3.89 17.86 -23.32
CA VAL A 119 2.54 17.71 -23.87
C VAL A 119 2.47 16.45 -24.71
N VAL A 120 1.51 15.57 -24.42
CA VAL A 120 1.31 14.30 -25.15
C VAL A 120 0.03 14.28 -25.98
N GLY A 121 -0.91 15.19 -25.70
CA GLY A 121 -2.17 15.26 -26.42
C GLY A 121 -3.27 15.95 -25.63
N ARG A 122 -4.51 15.68 -26.02
CA ARG A 122 -5.72 16.24 -25.40
C ARG A 122 -6.75 15.15 -25.12
N SER A 123 -7.69 15.47 -24.23
CA SER A 123 -8.78 14.59 -23.77
C SER A 123 -10.06 15.39 -23.55
N GLN A 124 -11.22 14.79 -23.83
CA GLN A 124 -12.52 15.36 -23.47
C GLN A 124 -12.74 15.41 -21.96
N HIS A 125 -12.07 14.52 -21.22
CA HIS A 125 -12.27 14.33 -19.80
C HIS A 125 -10.97 14.49 -19.00
N SER A 126 -11.10 14.99 -17.78
CA SER A 126 -10.03 14.96 -16.79
C SER A 126 -9.61 13.53 -16.49
N LEU A 127 -8.32 13.32 -16.18
CA LEU A 127 -7.87 12.07 -15.60
C LEU A 127 -8.56 11.84 -14.25
N ALA A 128 -8.96 10.60 -14.01
CA ALA A 128 -9.58 10.16 -12.75
C ALA A 128 -8.68 9.16 -12.04
N LEU A 129 -8.79 9.10 -10.71
CA LEU A 129 -8.03 8.14 -9.91
C LEU A 129 -8.34 6.70 -10.35
N GLY A 130 -7.30 5.91 -10.56
CA GLY A 130 -7.40 4.54 -11.06
C GLY A 130 -7.48 4.41 -12.58
N SER A 131 -7.53 5.51 -13.34
CA SER A 131 -7.56 5.49 -14.81
C SER A 131 -6.17 5.30 -15.43
N LEU A 132 -5.52 4.17 -15.12
CA LEU A 132 -4.24 3.76 -15.70
C LEU A 132 -4.25 2.26 -15.99
N ALA A 133 -3.47 1.82 -16.98
CA ALA A 133 -3.33 0.41 -17.33
C ALA A 133 -2.40 -0.33 -16.36
N GLY A 134 -1.45 0.37 -15.73
CA GLY A 134 -0.48 -0.20 -14.81
C GLY A 134 0.74 0.69 -14.62
N ASN A 135 1.80 0.13 -14.06
CA ASN A 135 3.08 0.81 -13.88
C ASN A 135 4.21 -0.12 -14.30
N ARG A 136 5.14 0.40 -15.09
CA ARG A 136 6.42 -0.22 -15.39
C ARG A 136 7.44 0.23 -14.35
N PHE A 137 8.18 -0.71 -13.82
CA PHE A 137 9.20 -0.51 -12.81
C PHE A 137 10.57 -0.86 -13.38
N ASP A 138 11.55 -0.06 -13.01
CA ASP A 138 12.98 -0.32 -13.23
C ASP A 138 13.70 0.05 -11.94
N ILE A 139 14.07 -0.99 -11.18
CA ILE A 139 14.51 -0.88 -9.80
C ILE A 139 15.90 -1.48 -9.68
N VAL A 140 16.81 -0.77 -9.00
CA VAL A 140 18.13 -1.28 -8.64
C VAL A 140 18.17 -1.55 -7.14
N ILE A 141 18.47 -2.79 -6.80
CA ILE A 141 18.77 -3.23 -5.44
C ILE A 141 20.29 -3.14 -5.28
N ARG A 142 20.73 -2.24 -4.40
CA ARG A 142 22.16 -1.95 -4.19
C ARG A 142 22.73 -2.80 -3.07
N ASP A 143 24.02 -3.07 -3.14
CA ASP A 143 24.81 -3.70 -2.05
C ASP A 143 24.29 -5.09 -1.65
N CYS A 144 23.97 -5.92 -2.64
CA CYS A 144 23.51 -7.29 -2.44
C CYS A 144 24.67 -8.20 -1.98
N ILE A 145 24.30 -9.32 -1.36
CA ILE A 145 25.23 -10.36 -0.96
C ILE A 145 25.76 -11.05 -2.23
N GLU A 146 27.06 -10.97 -2.49
CA GLU A 146 27.67 -11.42 -3.76
C GLU A 146 27.72 -12.94 -3.94
N GLU A 147 28.00 -13.69 -2.88
CA GLU A 147 28.20 -15.15 -2.94
C GLU A 147 26.98 -15.83 -3.54
N GLY A 148 27.03 -16.41 -4.74
CA GLY A 148 25.88 -17.08 -5.37
C GLY A 148 24.72 -16.14 -5.76
N LEU A 149 24.98 -14.84 -5.94
CA LEU A 149 23.95 -13.84 -6.24
C LEU A 149 23.11 -14.18 -7.49
N ALA A 150 23.76 -14.54 -8.60
CA ALA A 150 23.07 -14.84 -9.86
C ALA A 150 22.09 -16.03 -9.73
N GLU A 151 22.49 -17.09 -9.03
CA GLU A 151 21.64 -18.26 -8.80
C GLU A 151 20.41 -17.92 -7.94
N ARG A 152 20.61 -17.11 -6.89
CA ARG A 152 19.49 -16.65 -6.05
C ARG A 152 18.52 -15.74 -6.80
N VAL A 153 19.03 -14.85 -7.64
CA VAL A 153 18.21 -13.97 -8.50
C VAL A 153 17.40 -14.80 -9.48
N GLN A 154 18.02 -15.78 -10.14
CA GLN A 154 17.33 -16.68 -11.07
C GLN A 154 16.20 -17.45 -10.37
N ALA A 155 16.47 -18.04 -9.20
CA ALA A 155 15.48 -18.77 -8.43
C ALA A 155 14.29 -17.88 -7.99
N ALA A 156 14.55 -16.64 -7.59
CA ALA A 156 13.49 -15.68 -7.26
C ALA A 156 12.67 -15.26 -8.49
N THR A 157 13.32 -15.13 -9.66
CA THR A 157 12.68 -14.77 -10.94
C THR A 157 11.69 -15.84 -11.41
N GLU A 158 12.08 -17.11 -11.33
CA GLU A 158 11.21 -18.23 -11.69
C GLU A 158 9.94 -18.25 -10.82
N VAL A 159 10.08 -18.00 -9.51
CA VAL A 159 8.94 -17.98 -8.60
C VAL A 159 8.08 -16.72 -8.74
N ALA A 160 8.67 -15.57 -9.05
CA ALA A 160 7.96 -14.31 -9.28
C ALA A 160 6.98 -14.40 -10.46
N SER A 161 7.34 -15.11 -11.53
CA SER A 161 6.46 -15.33 -12.68
C SER A 161 5.31 -16.31 -12.37
N ALA A 162 5.56 -17.33 -11.55
CA ALA A 162 4.53 -18.28 -11.14
C ALA A 162 3.49 -17.64 -10.20
N GLY A 163 3.94 -16.90 -9.19
CA GLY A 163 3.08 -16.18 -8.27
C GLY A 163 3.62 -16.15 -6.84
N ILE A 164 3.72 -14.94 -6.28
CA ILE A 164 4.20 -14.66 -4.93
C ILE A 164 3.05 -14.19 -4.02
N PRO A 165 3.14 -14.38 -2.70
CA PRO A 165 2.16 -13.84 -1.76
C PRO A 165 1.95 -12.34 -1.93
N ASN A 166 0.72 -11.91 -2.20
CA ASN A 166 0.35 -10.52 -2.40
C ASN A 166 0.07 -9.82 -1.05
N TYR A 167 1.02 -9.85 -0.11
CA TYR A 167 0.86 -9.17 1.19
C TYR A 167 0.70 -7.66 1.05
N TYR A 168 0.06 -7.03 2.02
CA TYR A 168 0.23 -5.59 2.27
C TYR A 168 1.56 -5.38 2.97
N GLY A 169 2.43 -4.53 2.39
CA GLY A 169 3.77 -4.26 2.94
C GLY A 169 3.80 -3.26 4.10
N LEU A 170 4.98 -3.08 4.69
CA LEU A 170 5.22 -2.22 5.87
C LEU A 170 4.70 -0.78 5.72
N GLN A 171 4.76 -0.21 4.52
CA GLN A 171 4.26 1.14 4.22
C GLN A 171 2.78 1.31 4.56
N ARG A 172 1.97 0.24 4.42
CA ARG A 172 0.55 0.24 4.76
C ARG A 172 0.32 0.42 6.26
N PHE A 173 1.26 -0.08 7.07
CA PHE A 173 1.18 -0.08 8.52
C PHE A 173 1.86 1.13 9.16
N GLY A 174 2.75 1.78 8.41
CA GLY A 174 3.60 2.88 8.85
C GLY A 174 5.04 2.41 8.91
N VAL A 175 5.92 3.12 8.21
CA VAL A 175 7.31 2.69 7.99
C VAL A 175 8.15 2.76 9.27
N VAL A 176 8.21 3.94 9.89
CA VAL A 176 8.93 4.14 11.15
C VAL A 176 8.15 3.55 12.31
N ARG A 177 6.81 3.67 12.25
CA ARG A 177 5.87 3.25 13.29
C ARG A 177 4.77 2.40 12.67
N PRO A 178 4.92 1.07 12.64
CA PRO A 178 3.88 0.14 12.18
C PRO A 178 2.73 0.07 13.20
N VAL A 179 1.98 1.16 13.34
CA VAL A 179 0.98 1.39 14.40
C VAL A 179 -0.45 1.51 13.89
N THR A 180 -0.62 1.76 12.58
CA THR A 180 -1.94 2.12 12.03
C THR A 180 -2.99 1.02 12.18
N HIS A 181 -2.62 -0.24 11.99
CA HIS A 181 -3.52 -1.38 12.16
C HIS A 181 -3.93 -1.57 13.63
N LEU A 182 -3.02 -1.34 14.58
CA LEU A 182 -3.32 -1.42 16.01
C LEU A 182 -4.36 -0.37 16.41
N VAL A 183 -4.21 0.85 15.92
CA VAL A 183 -5.17 1.93 16.18
C VAL A 183 -6.50 1.64 15.46
N GLY A 184 -6.44 1.10 14.25
CA GLY A 184 -7.61 0.65 13.49
C GLY A 184 -8.44 -0.40 14.22
N GLU A 185 -7.79 -1.38 14.84
CA GLU A 185 -8.42 -2.40 15.67
C GLU A 185 -9.19 -1.76 16.84
N ARG A 186 -8.56 -0.82 17.55
CA ARG A 186 -9.18 -0.13 18.68
C ARG A 186 -10.39 0.71 18.24
N ILE A 187 -10.29 1.39 17.09
CA ILE A 187 -11.42 2.11 16.49
C ILE A 187 -12.56 1.15 16.15
N LEU A 188 -12.25 0.00 15.55
CA LEU A 188 -13.26 -1.04 15.26
C LEU A 188 -13.94 -1.49 16.55
N LYS A 189 -13.20 -1.74 17.62
CA LYS A 189 -13.73 -2.13 18.95
C LYS A 189 -14.46 -1.01 19.70
N GLY A 190 -14.48 0.22 19.17
CA GLY A 190 -15.04 1.39 19.88
C GLY A 190 -14.20 1.85 21.07
N ASP A 191 -13.00 1.31 21.25
CA ASP A 191 -12.03 1.70 22.28
C ASP A 191 -11.26 2.95 21.81
N TYR A 192 -11.93 4.10 21.83
CA TYR A 192 -11.33 5.36 21.37
C TYR A 192 -10.21 5.84 22.28
N GLU A 193 -10.29 5.59 23.58
CA GLU A 193 -9.22 5.88 24.53
C GLU A 193 -7.96 5.09 24.17
N GLY A 194 -8.07 3.76 24.07
CA GLY A 194 -6.96 2.92 23.66
C GLY A 194 -6.43 3.25 22.27
N ALA A 195 -7.28 3.69 21.34
CA ALA A 195 -6.85 4.17 20.02
C ALA A 195 -5.95 5.43 20.13
N VAL A 196 -6.36 6.43 20.92
CA VAL A 196 -5.56 7.65 21.13
C VAL A 196 -4.28 7.34 21.88
N THR A 197 -4.37 6.59 22.98
CA THR A 197 -3.21 6.18 23.79
C THR A 197 -2.22 5.38 22.96
N THR A 198 -2.68 4.49 22.07
CA THR A 198 -1.81 3.76 21.15
C THR A 198 -1.15 4.69 20.12
N TYR A 199 -1.91 5.59 19.50
CA TYR A 199 -1.38 6.46 18.45
C TYR A 199 -0.33 7.43 18.99
N ILE A 200 -0.61 8.07 20.15
CA ILE A 200 0.31 9.02 20.79
C ILE A 200 1.42 8.27 21.53
N GLY A 201 1.08 7.31 22.39
CA GLY A 201 1.98 6.78 23.41
C GLY A 201 2.83 5.56 23.01
N ARG A 202 2.52 4.88 21.90
CA ARG A 202 3.31 3.70 21.50
C ARG A 202 4.65 4.12 20.87
N ALA A 203 5.74 3.91 21.60
CA ALA A 203 7.11 4.12 21.14
C ALA A 203 7.63 2.94 20.29
N TYR A 204 8.52 3.25 19.34
CA TYR A 204 9.23 2.26 18.52
C TYR A 204 10.75 2.44 18.60
N PRO A 205 11.56 1.35 18.50
CA PRO A 205 13.01 1.41 18.71
C PRO A 205 13.79 2.35 17.78
N ARG A 206 13.26 2.60 16.57
CA ARG A 206 13.90 3.47 15.56
C ARG A 206 13.52 4.95 15.71
N GLU A 207 12.67 5.31 16.67
CA GLU A 207 12.38 6.70 16.97
C GLU A 207 13.52 7.33 17.78
N PRO A 208 13.76 8.65 17.69
CA PRO A 208 14.71 9.34 18.57
C PRO A 208 14.36 9.12 20.04
N GLU A 209 15.36 8.99 20.92
CA GLU A 209 15.12 8.71 22.36
C GLU A 209 14.21 9.74 23.03
N GLU A 210 14.32 11.02 22.66
CA GLU A 210 13.42 12.08 23.15
C GLU A 210 11.94 11.77 22.85
N VAL A 211 11.66 11.22 21.66
CA VAL A 211 10.32 10.87 21.22
C VAL A 211 9.87 9.62 21.95
N GLN A 212 10.74 8.62 22.08
CA GLN A 212 10.42 7.40 22.83
C GLN A 212 10.02 7.74 24.28
N ARG A 213 10.79 8.58 24.96
CA ARG A 213 10.46 9.04 26.33
C ARG A 213 9.13 9.79 26.40
N ALA A 214 8.89 10.76 25.50
CA ALA A 214 7.64 11.53 25.49
C ALA A 214 6.42 10.62 25.25
N ARG A 215 6.54 9.64 24.36
CA ARG A 215 5.47 8.68 24.06
C ARG A 215 5.22 7.74 25.25
N THR A 216 6.26 7.15 25.83
CA THR A 216 6.14 6.28 27.00
C THR A 216 5.52 7.03 28.17
N HIS A 217 5.95 8.27 28.43
CA HIS A 217 5.37 9.11 29.48
C HIS A 217 3.86 9.32 29.28
N PHE A 218 3.42 9.61 28.05
CA PHE A 218 1.99 9.72 27.76
C PHE A 218 1.25 8.38 27.90
N ALA A 219 1.86 7.26 27.49
CA ALA A 219 1.25 5.93 27.61
C ALA A 219 1.01 5.52 29.08
N GLU A 220 1.89 5.94 29.99
CA GLU A 220 1.81 5.63 31.43
C GLU A 220 0.88 6.55 32.21
N THR A 221 0.81 7.83 31.82
CA THR A 221 0.10 8.86 32.59
C THR A 221 -1.22 9.31 31.99
N CYS A 222 -1.40 9.13 30.68
CA CYS A 222 -2.46 9.77 29.88
C CYS A 222 -2.54 11.30 30.09
N ASP A 223 -1.47 11.96 30.57
CA ASP A 223 -1.45 13.41 30.80
C ASP A 223 -1.25 14.14 29.46
N ALA A 224 -2.35 14.61 28.88
CA ALA A 224 -2.35 15.35 27.62
C ALA A 224 -1.60 16.69 27.71
N ARG A 225 -1.55 17.34 28.88
CA ARG A 225 -0.85 18.61 29.06
C ARG A 225 0.66 18.38 29.09
N ALA A 226 1.11 17.36 29.82
CA ALA A 226 2.52 16.96 29.81
C ALA A 226 2.96 16.52 28.42
N ALA A 227 2.15 15.72 27.71
CA ALA A 227 2.45 15.32 26.33
C ALA A 227 2.65 16.50 25.38
N LEU A 228 1.90 17.61 25.53
CA LEU A 228 2.12 18.80 24.71
C LEU A 228 3.44 19.52 25.00
N ALA A 229 3.98 19.39 26.21
CA ALA A 229 5.30 19.91 26.55
C ALA A 229 6.40 18.99 25.97
N ASP A 230 6.21 17.68 26.07
CA ASP A 230 7.25 16.69 25.74
C ASP A 230 7.32 16.35 24.24
N LEU A 231 6.18 16.34 23.53
CA LEU A 231 6.12 15.94 22.12
C LEU A 231 6.69 17.03 21.20
N PRO A 232 7.66 16.72 20.32
CA PRO A 232 8.21 17.67 19.36
C PRO A 232 7.15 18.33 18.46
N VAL A 233 7.34 19.62 18.14
CA VAL A 233 6.41 20.44 17.33
C VAL A 233 6.05 19.80 15.99
N ARG A 234 7.00 19.07 15.37
CA ARG A 234 6.80 18.34 14.10
C ARG A 234 5.73 17.24 14.17
N MET A 235 5.36 16.78 15.36
CA MET A 235 4.36 15.72 15.58
C MET A 235 2.94 16.29 15.61
N THR A 236 2.53 16.86 14.48
CA THR A 236 1.31 17.67 14.39
C THR A 236 0.04 16.89 14.74
N TYR A 237 -0.03 15.60 14.39
CA TYR A 237 -1.21 14.78 14.65
C TYR A 237 -1.34 14.40 16.12
N GLU A 238 -0.27 13.92 16.75
CA GLU A 238 -0.24 13.60 18.17
C GLU A 238 -0.55 14.85 19.01
N ARG A 239 0.07 15.98 18.68
CA ARG A 239 -0.17 17.25 19.37
C ARG A 239 -1.59 17.77 19.15
N ALA A 240 -2.19 17.59 17.98
CA ALA A 240 -3.59 17.98 17.75
C ALA A 240 -4.55 17.20 18.66
N MET A 241 -4.34 15.90 18.80
CA MET A 241 -5.14 15.06 19.71
C MET A 241 -4.91 15.44 21.18
N ALA A 242 -3.66 15.64 21.60
CA ALA A 242 -3.35 16.05 22.98
C ALA A 242 -3.95 17.44 23.30
N ASN A 243 -3.88 18.41 22.37
CA ASN A 243 -4.54 19.71 22.53
C ASN A 243 -6.06 19.56 22.70
N HIS A 244 -6.70 18.69 21.92
CA HIS A 244 -8.13 18.41 22.07
C HIS A 244 -8.47 17.88 23.46
N LEU A 245 -7.70 16.93 23.98
CA LEU A 245 -7.90 16.34 25.31
C LEU A 245 -7.65 17.32 26.45
N VAL A 246 -6.71 18.27 26.30
CA VAL A 246 -6.52 19.35 27.28
C VAL A 246 -7.75 20.26 27.35
N ALA A 247 -8.37 20.56 26.21
CA ALA A 247 -9.58 21.37 26.15
C ALA A 247 -10.84 20.60 26.56
N ASN A 248 -10.89 19.30 26.28
CA ASN A 248 -12.05 18.43 26.48
C ASN A 248 -11.60 17.10 27.14
N PRO A 249 -11.34 17.10 28.47
CA PRO A 249 -10.88 15.89 29.17
C PRO A 249 -11.85 14.71 28.97
N GLY A 250 -11.31 13.55 28.59
CA GLY A 250 -12.08 12.33 28.34
C GLY A 250 -12.72 12.20 26.95
N ASP A 251 -12.69 13.25 26.11
CA ASP A 251 -13.25 13.19 24.75
C ASP A 251 -12.25 12.62 23.73
N TYR A 252 -11.93 11.34 23.87
CA TYR A 252 -11.02 10.62 22.96
C TYR A 252 -11.59 10.47 21.54
N ALA A 253 -12.92 10.37 21.42
CA ALA A 253 -13.60 10.33 20.14
C ALA A 253 -13.41 11.65 19.37
N GLY A 254 -13.55 12.80 20.05
CA GLY A 254 -13.23 14.11 19.48
C GLY A 254 -11.75 14.28 19.18
N ALA A 255 -10.86 13.78 20.04
CA ALA A 255 -9.42 13.81 19.80
C ALA A 255 -9.05 13.11 18.48
N LEU A 256 -9.54 11.88 18.26
CA LEU A 256 -9.35 11.19 16.98
C LEU A 256 -9.90 11.99 15.79
N ARG A 257 -11.05 12.67 15.93
CA ARG A 257 -11.63 13.50 14.87
C ARG A 257 -10.81 14.76 14.54
N ALA A 258 -9.80 15.11 15.35
CA ALA A 258 -8.83 16.12 14.98
C ALA A 258 -7.89 15.66 13.84
N LEU A 259 -7.82 14.35 13.58
CA LEU A 259 -7.05 13.80 12.47
C LEU A 259 -7.77 14.03 11.12
N PRO A 260 -7.01 14.15 10.01
CA PRO A 260 -7.62 14.24 8.68
C PRO A 260 -8.52 13.03 8.39
N PRO A 261 -9.70 13.22 7.76
CA PRO A 261 -10.65 12.12 7.49
C PRO A 261 -10.02 10.92 6.77
N LYS A 262 -9.18 11.18 5.76
CA LYS A 262 -8.46 10.12 5.02
C LYS A 262 -7.52 9.30 5.90
N LEU A 263 -6.90 9.93 6.90
CA LEU A 263 -6.04 9.24 7.85
C LEU A 263 -6.89 8.34 8.77
N LEU A 264 -8.03 8.81 9.26
CA LEU A 264 -8.95 7.99 10.06
C LEU A 264 -9.42 6.74 9.30
N SER A 265 -9.82 6.90 8.04
CA SER A 265 -10.21 5.77 7.19
C SER A 265 -9.03 4.82 6.92
N LEU A 266 -7.81 5.34 6.80
CA LEU A 266 -6.61 4.54 6.66
C LEU A 266 -6.38 3.65 7.89
N LEU A 267 -6.56 4.16 9.11
CA LEU A 267 -6.35 3.37 10.33
C LEU A 267 -7.23 2.10 10.34
N VAL A 268 -8.53 2.25 10.10
CA VAL A 268 -9.47 1.12 10.03
C VAL A 268 -9.11 0.15 8.89
N SER A 269 -8.84 0.68 7.69
CA SER A 269 -8.48 -0.15 6.55
C SER A 269 -7.07 -0.79 6.64
N ALA A 270 -6.20 -0.30 7.51
CA ALA A 270 -4.93 -0.93 7.83
C ALA A 270 -5.16 -2.20 8.66
N TYR A 271 -6.15 -2.22 9.56
CA TYR A 271 -6.50 -3.44 10.27
C TYR A 271 -7.10 -4.52 9.35
N GLN A 272 -7.95 -4.13 8.40
CA GLN A 272 -8.38 -5.02 7.31
C GLN A 272 -7.20 -5.61 6.54
N SER A 273 -6.15 -4.80 6.30
CA SER A 273 -4.92 -5.23 5.62
C SER A 273 -4.13 -6.25 6.45
N TYR A 274 -4.10 -6.06 7.78
CA TYR A 274 -3.48 -6.99 8.72
C TYR A 274 -4.22 -8.35 8.76
N LEU A 275 -5.55 -8.34 8.83
CA LEU A 275 -6.36 -9.57 8.75
C LEU A 275 -6.13 -10.31 7.43
N PHE A 276 -6.06 -9.60 6.31
CA PHE A 276 -5.71 -10.18 5.01
C PHE A 276 -4.35 -10.88 5.05
N ASN A 277 -3.31 -10.22 5.59
CA ASN A 277 -1.98 -10.81 5.68
C ASN A 277 -2.00 -12.09 6.52
N ARG A 278 -2.66 -12.07 7.68
CA ARG A 278 -2.80 -13.25 8.55
C ARG A 278 -3.52 -14.40 7.83
N ALA A 279 -4.65 -14.11 7.18
CA ALA A 279 -5.42 -15.12 6.45
C ALA A 279 -4.63 -15.74 5.29
N LEU A 280 -3.89 -14.91 4.54
CA LEU A 280 -3.00 -15.38 3.47
C LEU A 280 -1.91 -16.30 4.02
N SER A 281 -1.28 -15.93 5.14
CA SER A 281 -0.29 -16.79 5.79
C SER A 281 -0.91 -18.09 6.29
N SER A 282 -2.12 -18.05 6.85
CA SER A 282 -2.84 -19.25 7.31
C SER A 282 -3.22 -20.20 6.16
N ARG A 283 -3.48 -19.68 4.95
CA ARG A 283 -3.61 -20.51 3.74
C ARG A 283 -2.34 -21.31 3.47
N ILE A 284 -1.20 -20.65 3.57
CA ILE A 284 0.12 -21.26 3.33
C ILE A 284 0.43 -22.27 4.42
N ASP A 285 0.10 -21.98 5.69
CA ASP A 285 0.21 -22.91 6.82
C ASP A 285 -0.60 -24.20 6.58
N ALA A 286 -1.78 -24.07 5.96
CA ALA A 286 -2.65 -25.19 5.60
C ALA A 286 -2.16 -25.98 4.36
N GLY A 287 -1.05 -25.60 3.74
CA GLY A 287 -0.50 -26.27 2.55
C GLY A 287 -1.30 -26.03 1.27
N MET A 288 -2.23 -25.08 1.27
CA MET A 288 -3.07 -24.77 0.10
C MET A 288 -2.31 -23.93 -0.93
N SER A 289 -2.59 -24.17 -2.21
CA SER A 289 -1.91 -23.47 -3.32
C SER A 289 -2.29 -21.99 -3.42
N LEU A 290 -1.36 -21.12 -3.84
CA LEU A 290 -1.65 -19.70 -4.14
C LEU A 290 -2.23 -19.47 -5.54
N THR A 291 -2.11 -20.45 -6.42
CA THR A 291 -2.37 -20.29 -7.86
C THR A 291 -3.30 -21.36 -8.42
N GLU A 292 -3.45 -22.49 -7.75
CA GLU A 292 -4.37 -23.56 -8.14
C GLU A 292 -5.65 -23.49 -7.29
N PRO A 293 -6.81 -23.16 -7.89
CA PRO A 293 -8.04 -22.99 -7.12
C PRO A 293 -8.59 -24.31 -6.57
N GLU A 294 -9.05 -24.26 -5.32
CA GLU A 294 -9.69 -25.35 -4.59
C GLU A 294 -11.17 -25.05 -4.35
N VAL A 295 -11.99 -26.06 -4.05
CA VAL A 295 -13.42 -25.87 -3.80
C VAL A 295 -13.63 -24.92 -2.62
N GLY A 296 -14.48 -23.92 -2.81
CA GLY A 296 -14.75 -22.84 -1.85
C GLY A 296 -13.87 -21.60 -2.04
N ASP A 297 -12.82 -21.65 -2.88
CA ASP A 297 -12.03 -20.47 -3.19
C ASP A 297 -12.86 -19.42 -3.94
N ARG A 298 -12.67 -18.16 -3.55
CA ARG A 298 -13.18 -17.02 -4.31
C ARG A 298 -12.25 -16.72 -5.48
N LEU A 299 -12.82 -16.42 -6.64
CA LEU A 299 -12.12 -16.03 -7.84
C LEU A 299 -12.44 -14.57 -8.16
N LEU A 300 -11.41 -13.78 -8.45
CA LEU A 300 -11.55 -12.43 -9.00
C LEU A 300 -11.04 -12.40 -10.44
N PHE A 301 -11.92 -12.04 -11.37
CA PHE A 301 -11.59 -11.88 -12.79
C PHE A 301 -11.12 -10.46 -13.09
N SER A 302 -10.33 -10.28 -14.15
CA SER A 302 -9.75 -8.98 -14.53
C SER A 302 -10.79 -7.87 -14.78
N GLY A 303 -12.04 -8.23 -15.10
CA GLY A 303 -13.15 -7.28 -15.25
C GLY A 303 -13.93 -6.99 -13.96
N GLY A 304 -13.42 -7.39 -12.79
CA GLY A 304 -14.08 -7.20 -11.49
C GLY A 304 -15.18 -8.21 -11.16
N ARG A 305 -15.51 -9.13 -12.09
CA ARG A 305 -16.45 -10.22 -11.81
C ARG A 305 -15.87 -11.15 -10.75
N GLU A 306 -16.70 -11.54 -9.79
CA GLU A 306 -16.39 -12.54 -8.78
C GLU A 306 -17.10 -13.88 -9.08
N ASP A 307 -16.50 -14.99 -8.68
CA ASP A 307 -17.08 -16.34 -8.74
C ASP A 307 -16.55 -17.17 -7.57
N VAL A 308 -17.18 -18.32 -7.29
CA VAL A 308 -16.75 -19.26 -6.25
C VAL A 308 -16.50 -20.62 -6.89
N VAL A 309 -15.38 -21.23 -6.52
CA VAL A 309 -15.05 -22.57 -6.99
C VAL A 309 -15.98 -23.59 -6.33
N SER A 310 -16.64 -24.39 -7.15
CA SER A 310 -17.44 -25.54 -6.77
C SER A 310 -16.86 -26.82 -7.40
N ALA A 311 -17.31 -27.99 -6.95
CA ALA A 311 -16.91 -29.25 -7.56
C ALA A 311 -17.22 -29.30 -9.08
N ARG A 312 -18.24 -28.57 -9.53
CA ARG A 312 -18.68 -28.53 -10.93
C ARG A 312 -17.80 -27.65 -11.82
N ASN A 313 -17.30 -26.53 -11.32
CA ASN A 313 -16.53 -25.56 -12.11
C ASN A 313 -15.01 -25.62 -11.86
N ARG A 314 -14.51 -26.44 -10.91
CA ARG A 314 -13.09 -26.50 -10.52
C ARG A 314 -12.13 -26.62 -11.71
N GLN A 315 -12.40 -27.52 -12.65
CA GLN A 315 -11.52 -27.69 -13.80
C GLN A 315 -11.52 -26.45 -14.70
N ALA A 316 -12.67 -25.81 -14.90
CA ALA A 316 -12.77 -24.57 -15.65
C ALA A 316 -12.04 -23.42 -14.92
N ALA A 317 -12.21 -23.31 -13.60
CA ALA A 317 -11.51 -22.34 -12.76
C ALA A 317 -9.99 -22.47 -12.89
N LEU A 318 -9.46 -23.69 -12.81
CA LEU A 318 -8.03 -23.97 -12.98
C LEU A 318 -7.53 -23.52 -14.36
N VAL A 319 -8.27 -23.79 -15.43
CA VAL A 319 -7.91 -23.36 -16.79
C VAL A 319 -7.93 -21.84 -16.91
N GLN A 320 -8.91 -21.15 -16.32
CA GLN A 320 -8.97 -19.68 -16.35
C GLN A 320 -7.85 -19.04 -15.53
N ALA A 321 -7.51 -19.61 -14.37
CA ALA A 321 -6.40 -19.16 -13.53
C ALA A 321 -5.04 -19.32 -14.24
N ARG A 322 -4.79 -20.49 -14.85
CA ARG A 322 -3.56 -20.74 -15.64
C ARG A 322 -3.43 -19.84 -16.87
N ARG A 323 -4.55 -19.33 -17.40
CA ARG A 323 -4.59 -18.35 -18.50
C ARG A 323 -4.50 -16.89 -18.01
N GLY A 324 -4.31 -16.66 -16.71
CA GLY A 324 -4.23 -15.32 -16.13
C GLY A 324 -5.53 -14.51 -16.18
N ARG A 325 -6.68 -15.17 -16.40
CA ARG A 325 -7.99 -14.49 -16.54
C ARG A 325 -8.72 -14.29 -15.21
N CYS A 326 -8.35 -15.07 -14.20
CA CYS A 326 -8.77 -14.85 -12.82
C CYS A 326 -7.65 -15.22 -11.85
N ARG A 327 -7.80 -14.76 -10.61
CA ARG A 327 -6.91 -15.10 -9.49
C ARG A 327 -7.75 -15.55 -8.29
N ILE A 328 -7.18 -16.39 -7.44
CA ILE A 328 -7.75 -16.70 -6.13
C ILE A 328 -7.74 -15.43 -5.29
N ALA A 329 -8.80 -15.17 -4.56
CA ALA A 329 -8.97 -13.98 -3.74
C ALA A 329 -9.40 -14.34 -2.31
N LEU A 330 -9.05 -13.47 -1.37
CA LEU A 330 -9.66 -13.46 -0.04
C LEU A 330 -10.65 -12.31 0.05
N PHE A 331 -11.74 -12.56 0.76
CA PHE A 331 -12.63 -11.50 1.15
C PHE A 331 -12.02 -10.70 2.31
N ILE A 332 -11.89 -9.39 2.12
CA ILE A 332 -11.53 -8.45 3.17
C ILE A 332 -12.82 -8.06 3.89
N PRO A 333 -12.92 -8.26 5.22
CA PRO A 333 -14.17 -8.11 5.96
C PRO A 333 -14.66 -6.66 6.01
N GLY A 334 -15.97 -6.48 6.17
CA GLY A 334 -16.64 -5.19 6.23
C GLY A 334 -17.97 -5.26 6.98
N SER A 335 -18.82 -4.24 6.83
CA SER A 335 -20.13 -4.15 7.47
C SER A 335 -21.20 -5.02 6.80
N GLY A 336 -20.89 -5.63 5.65
CA GLY A 336 -21.79 -6.54 4.95
C GLY A 336 -21.71 -7.98 5.50
N PRO A 337 -22.80 -8.76 5.41
CA PRO A 337 -22.75 -10.19 5.73
C PRO A 337 -21.86 -10.93 4.74
N VAL A 338 -21.12 -11.93 5.24
CA VAL A 338 -20.25 -12.77 4.42
C VAL A 338 -20.66 -14.23 4.62
N ALA A 339 -21.25 -14.82 3.61
CA ALA A 339 -21.46 -16.26 3.59
C ALA A 339 -20.10 -16.96 3.54
N SER A 340 -19.94 -18.02 4.33
CA SER A 340 -18.78 -18.90 4.22
C SER A 340 -18.96 -19.80 3.01
N HIS A 341 -18.00 -19.78 2.09
CA HIS A 341 -17.99 -20.67 0.93
C HIS A 341 -16.95 -21.79 1.04
N GLY A 342 -16.07 -21.74 2.04
CA GLY A 342 -15.03 -22.74 2.23
C GLY A 342 -13.93 -22.30 3.21
N PRO A 343 -12.81 -23.04 3.23
CA PRO A 343 -11.79 -22.93 4.28
C PRO A 343 -11.23 -21.52 4.48
N MET A 344 -11.07 -20.75 3.40
CA MET A 344 -10.53 -19.39 3.51
C MET A 344 -11.48 -18.39 4.17
N ASP A 345 -12.78 -18.51 3.91
CA ASP A 345 -13.79 -17.69 4.57
C ASP A 345 -13.87 -18.07 6.06
N GLU A 346 -13.75 -19.37 6.39
CA GLU A 346 -13.70 -19.88 7.77
C GLU A 346 -12.46 -19.38 8.53
N ILE A 347 -11.28 -19.38 7.89
CA ILE A 347 -10.06 -18.79 8.44
C ILE A 347 -10.27 -17.31 8.76
N MET A 348 -10.84 -16.54 7.82
CA MET A 348 -11.10 -15.11 8.05
C MET A 348 -12.11 -14.89 9.19
N GLN A 349 -13.18 -15.69 9.24
CA GLN A 349 -14.14 -15.66 10.34
C GLN A 349 -13.49 -15.99 11.69
N GLY A 350 -12.61 -17.00 11.72
CA GLY A 350 -11.83 -17.34 12.92
C GLY A 350 -10.96 -16.17 13.40
N LEU A 351 -10.29 -15.46 12.49
CA LEU A 351 -9.49 -14.28 12.82
C LEU A 351 -10.33 -13.12 13.37
N LEU A 352 -11.55 -12.93 12.84
CA LEU A 352 -12.51 -11.95 13.35
C LEU A 352 -13.00 -12.30 14.75
N ILE A 353 -13.34 -13.58 14.99
CA ILE A 353 -13.76 -14.10 16.29
C ILE A 353 -12.63 -13.96 17.32
N GLU A 354 -11.40 -14.36 16.97
CA GLU A 354 -10.20 -14.20 17.81
C GLU A 354 -10.01 -12.74 18.22
N SER A 355 -10.30 -11.82 17.31
CA SER A 355 -10.16 -10.39 17.53
C SER A 355 -11.37 -9.76 18.22
N GLY A 356 -12.47 -10.48 18.40
CA GLY A 356 -13.73 -9.95 18.92
C GLY A 356 -14.30 -8.84 18.04
N ILE A 357 -14.21 -8.98 16.71
CA ILE A 357 -14.69 -8.00 15.73
C ILE A 357 -15.75 -8.64 14.83
N ASP A 358 -16.86 -7.93 14.60
CA ASP A 358 -17.93 -8.34 13.70
C ASP A 358 -18.34 -7.26 12.69
N ALA A 359 -19.39 -7.53 11.90
CA ALA A 359 -19.90 -6.58 10.91
C ALA A 359 -20.47 -5.29 11.53
N GLY A 360 -21.03 -5.35 12.74
CA GLY A 360 -21.54 -4.20 13.48
C GLY A 360 -20.42 -3.25 13.93
N ASP A 361 -19.23 -3.79 14.20
CA ASP A 361 -18.03 -2.99 14.46
C ASP A 361 -17.59 -2.20 13.23
N PHE A 362 -17.60 -2.83 12.06
CA PHE A 362 -17.35 -2.12 10.79
C PHE A 362 -18.41 -1.06 10.49
N GLU A 363 -19.68 -1.30 10.80
CA GLU A 363 -20.74 -0.32 10.63
C GLU A 363 -20.55 0.88 11.56
N ARG A 364 -20.21 0.64 12.83
CA ARG A 364 -19.88 1.68 13.81
C ARG A 364 -18.67 2.50 13.36
N ALA A 365 -17.58 1.84 12.98
CA ALA A 365 -16.38 2.51 12.48
C ALA A 365 -16.68 3.31 11.21
N SER A 366 -17.51 2.78 10.29
CA SER A 366 -17.90 3.47 9.06
C SER A 366 -18.58 4.81 9.33
N ARG A 367 -19.52 4.83 10.30
CA ARG A 367 -20.19 6.06 10.76
C ARG A 367 -19.22 7.01 11.44
N PHE A 368 -18.30 6.48 12.25
CA PHE A 368 -17.32 7.28 12.98
C PHE A 368 -16.33 8.00 12.06
N VAL A 369 -15.71 7.29 11.12
CA VAL A 369 -14.70 7.85 10.20
C VAL A 369 -15.28 8.42 8.91
N LYS A 370 -16.60 8.30 8.71
CA LYS A 370 -17.33 8.74 7.50
C LYS A 370 -16.77 8.08 6.23
N THR A 371 -16.57 6.77 6.25
CA THR A 371 -16.14 5.97 5.09
C THR A 371 -16.80 4.60 5.17
N ALA A 372 -17.43 4.15 4.09
CA ALA A 372 -18.06 2.85 4.06
C ALA A 372 -17.01 1.72 3.92
N PHE A 373 -17.08 0.73 4.80
CA PHE A 373 -16.29 -0.50 4.70
C PHE A 373 -17.19 -1.66 4.30
N ALA A 374 -17.62 -1.73 3.03
CA ALA A 374 -18.55 -2.77 2.55
C ALA A 374 -17.94 -4.18 2.47
N GLY A 375 -16.62 -4.29 2.53
CA GLY A 375 -15.86 -5.51 2.26
C GLY A 375 -15.55 -5.65 0.77
N VAL A 376 -14.37 -6.21 0.46
CA VAL A 376 -13.87 -6.31 -0.92
C VAL A 376 -13.07 -7.60 -1.12
N SER A 377 -13.14 -8.20 -2.30
CA SER A 377 -12.24 -9.31 -2.65
C SER A 377 -10.87 -8.79 -3.11
N ARG A 378 -9.79 -9.39 -2.61
CA ARG A 378 -8.42 -9.06 -3.00
C ARG A 378 -7.64 -10.32 -3.43
N PRO A 379 -6.95 -10.31 -4.58
CA PRO A 379 -6.12 -11.43 -5.02
C PRO A 379 -5.02 -11.78 -4.02
N ILE A 380 -4.82 -13.09 -3.79
CA ILE A 380 -3.81 -13.60 -2.86
C ILE A 380 -2.41 -13.70 -3.43
N SER A 381 -2.31 -13.76 -4.75
CA SER A 381 -1.05 -13.92 -5.47
C SER A 381 -0.83 -12.78 -6.45
N LEU A 382 0.42 -12.33 -6.51
CA LEU A 382 0.95 -11.40 -7.48
C LEU A 382 1.90 -12.17 -8.38
N SER A 383 1.76 -12.03 -9.69
CA SER A 383 2.68 -12.64 -10.65
C SER A 383 3.27 -11.51 -11.46
N ALA A 384 4.58 -11.54 -11.66
CA ALA A 384 5.31 -10.53 -12.41
C ALA A 384 6.35 -11.22 -13.30
N ASP A 385 6.30 -10.91 -14.58
CA ASP A 385 7.36 -11.27 -15.52
C ASP A 385 8.51 -10.28 -15.28
N VAL A 386 9.57 -10.76 -14.63
CA VAL A 386 10.72 -9.93 -14.21
C VAL A 386 11.91 -10.22 -15.11
N GLU A 387 12.45 -9.18 -15.72
CA GLU A 387 13.79 -9.21 -16.30
C GLU A 387 14.77 -8.80 -15.20
N ALA A 388 15.71 -9.68 -14.86
CA ALA A 388 16.71 -9.43 -13.83
C ALA A 388 18.12 -9.43 -14.43
N ASP A 389 18.92 -8.44 -14.05
CA ASP A 389 20.31 -8.28 -14.46
C ASP A 389 21.20 -8.10 -13.23
N VAL A 390 22.32 -8.81 -13.18
CA VAL A 390 23.27 -8.79 -12.05
C VAL A 390 24.55 -8.10 -12.50
N SER A 391 24.95 -7.05 -11.80
CA SER A 391 26.15 -6.26 -12.09
C SER A 391 26.95 -6.01 -10.82
N GLY A 392 28.03 -6.78 -10.63
CA GLY A 392 28.79 -6.76 -9.36
C GLY A 392 27.90 -7.17 -8.19
N ALA A 393 27.80 -6.29 -7.18
CA ALA A 393 26.92 -6.46 -6.02
C ALA A 393 25.52 -5.86 -6.22
N ASP A 394 25.18 -5.35 -7.40
CA ASP A 394 23.89 -4.72 -7.66
C ASP A 394 22.99 -5.60 -8.54
N VAL A 395 21.69 -5.55 -8.30
CA VAL A 395 20.68 -6.28 -9.08
C VAL A 395 19.65 -5.30 -9.62
N ARG A 396 19.47 -5.29 -10.93
CA ARG A 396 18.44 -4.49 -11.61
C ARG A 396 17.25 -5.37 -11.98
N LEU A 397 16.05 -4.97 -11.57
CA LEU A 397 14.80 -5.65 -11.86
C LEU A 397 13.91 -4.74 -12.72
N LYS A 398 13.42 -5.27 -13.84
CA LYS A 398 12.42 -4.61 -14.69
C LYS A 398 11.18 -5.45 -14.81
N PHE A 399 10.01 -4.86 -14.57
CA PHE A 399 8.73 -5.56 -14.64
C PHE A 399 7.56 -4.59 -14.72
N THR A 400 6.37 -5.09 -15.05
CA THR A 400 5.14 -4.30 -15.08
C THR A 400 4.12 -4.88 -14.10
N LEU A 401 3.45 -4.02 -13.34
CA LEU A 401 2.35 -4.42 -12.46
C LEU A 401 1.05 -3.68 -12.81
N PRO A 402 -0.11 -4.34 -12.66
CA PRO A 402 -1.40 -3.68 -12.79
C PRO A 402 -1.64 -2.69 -11.61
N PRO A 403 -2.65 -1.81 -11.72
CA PRO A 403 -2.98 -0.86 -10.66
C PRO A 403 -3.27 -1.56 -9.33
N GLY A 404 -2.89 -0.93 -8.22
CA GLY A 404 -3.15 -1.45 -6.87
C GLY A 404 -2.15 -2.49 -6.34
N HIS A 405 -1.14 -2.84 -7.14
CA HIS A 405 0.00 -3.66 -6.71
C HIS A 405 1.24 -2.80 -6.45
N TYR A 406 2.14 -3.31 -5.60
CA TYR A 406 3.32 -2.59 -5.11
C TYR A 406 4.60 -3.31 -5.56
N ALA A 407 5.55 -2.57 -6.10
CA ALA A 407 6.84 -3.11 -6.53
C ALA A 407 7.65 -3.70 -5.38
N THR A 408 7.47 -3.16 -4.17
CA THR A 408 8.09 -3.65 -2.95
C THR A 408 7.68 -5.09 -2.61
N THR A 409 6.49 -5.55 -3.03
CA THR A 409 6.09 -6.96 -2.89
C THR A 409 6.98 -7.87 -3.74
N VAL A 410 7.29 -7.47 -4.97
CA VAL A 410 8.23 -8.20 -5.84
C VAL A 410 9.64 -8.12 -5.26
N CYS A 411 10.13 -6.92 -4.93
CA CYS A 411 11.48 -6.74 -4.39
C CYS A 411 11.69 -7.54 -3.09
N ARG A 412 10.68 -7.61 -2.22
CA ARG A 412 10.70 -8.40 -0.99
C ARG A 412 11.05 -9.87 -1.25
N GLU A 413 10.49 -10.48 -2.30
CA GLU A 413 10.74 -11.87 -2.65
C GLU A 413 12.22 -12.14 -2.99
N TYR A 414 12.87 -11.19 -3.67
CA TYR A 414 14.29 -11.26 -4.02
C TYR A 414 15.17 -10.96 -2.81
N MET A 415 14.93 -9.82 -2.16
CA MET A 415 15.77 -9.28 -1.10
C MET A 415 15.79 -10.20 0.12
N LYS A 416 14.61 -10.62 0.60
CA LYS A 416 14.42 -11.26 1.91
C LYS A 416 15.32 -10.62 2.99
N ALA A 417 15.30 -9.29 3.04
CA ALA A 417 16.15 -8.44 3.87
C ALA A 417 15.34 -7.82 5.01
N ASP A 418 16.00 -7.10 5.91
CA ASP A 418 15.32 -6.34 6.96
C ASP A 418 14.27 -5.40 6.31
N PRO A 419 12.97 -5.45 6.71
CA PRO A 419 11.91 -4.61 6.15
C PRO A 419 12.22 -3.12 6.08
N TYR A 420 13.07 -2.62 6.98
CA TYR A 420 13.44 -1.23 7.02
C TYR A 420 14.53 -0.83 6.00
N VAL A 421 15.16 -1.77 5.30
CA VAL A 421 16.04 -1.46 4.15
C VAL A 421 15.33 -1.63 2.80
N MET A 422 14.05 -2.04 2.82
CA MET A 422 13.21 -2.28 1.64
C MET A 422 12.21 -1.15 1.36
N ILE A 423 12.42 0.05 1.91
CA ILE A 423 11.43 1.15 1.97
C ILE A 423 11.83 2.38 1.20
#